data_AF-A0A1B8EXE4-F1
#
_entry.id   AF-A0A1B8EXE4-F1
#
_cell.length_a   1.000
_cell.length_b   1.000
_cell.length_c   1.000
_cell.angle_alpha   90.00
_cell.angle_beta   90.00
_cell.angle_gamma   90.00
#
_symmetry.space_group_name_H-M   'P 1'
#
loop_
_entity.id
_entity.type
_entity.pdbx_description
1 polymer ?
#
loop_
_entity_poly.entity_id
_entity_poly.type
_entity_poly.pdbx_seq_one_letter_code
_entity_poly.pdbx_strand_id
1 'polypeptide(L)' 'MSPPVYKRLDRDNCVFLFVDHQSGLVQLVRDFDPNEFHTNVIGLAKVASYFKAPAILTTSFDTGPNGPIVKELTEMLP' A
#
# COMPACT_ATOMS: atom_id res chain seq x y z
N MET A 1 -31.22 -19.30 -6.28
CA MET A 1 -30.07 -19.03 -5.39
C MET A 1 -30.26 -17.65 -4.79
N SER A 2 -30.12 -17.51 -3.47
CA SER A 2 -30.11 -16.21 -2.81
C SER A 2 -28.84 -15.44 -3.20
N PRO A 3 -28.89 -14.11 -3.36
CA PRO A 3 -27.67 -13.34 -3.60
C PRO A 3 -26.68 -13.50 -2.44
N PRO A 4 -25.37 -13.50 -2.72
CA PRO A 4 -24.35 -13.62 -1.68
C PRO A 4 -24.46 -12.45 -0.69
N VAL A 5 -24.20 -12.73 0.59
CA VAL A 5 -24.22 -11.72 1.66
C VAL A 5 -23.11 -10.69 1.41
N TYR A 6 -23.47 -9.40 1.46
CA TYR A 6 -22.51 -8.33 1.30
C TYR A 6 -21.60 -8.21 2.54
N LYS A 7 -20.36 -8.67 2.41
CA LYS A 7 -19.31 -8.51 3.42
C LYS A 7 -18.60 -7.16 3.20
N ARG A 8 -18.95 -6.16 4.01
CA ARG A 8 -18.31 -4.84 3.99
C ARG A 8 -16.94 -4.91 4.65
N LEU A 9 -16.07 -3.95 4.31
CA LEU A 9 -14.86 -3.71 5.09
C LEU A 9 -15.25 -3.27 6.51
N ASP A 10 -14.62 -3.89 7.49
CA ASP A 10 -14.78 -3.58 8.91
C ASP A 10 -13.46 -2.98 9.41
N ARG A 11 -13.52 -1.74 9.89
CA ARG A 11 -12.35 -1.02 10.39
C ARG A 11 -11.67 -1.78 11.52
N ASP A 12 -12.44 -2.42 12.38
CA ASP A 12 -11.93 -3.09 13.58
C ASP A 12 -11.46 -4.54 13.28
N ASN A 13 -11.67 -5.01 12.03
CA ASN A 13 -11.24 -6.31 11.53
C ASN A 13 -10.62 -6.19 10.12
N CYS A 14 -9.61 -5.34 10.00
CA CYS A 14 -8.85 -5.17 8.77
C CYS A 14 -7.35 -4.97 9.03
N VAL A 15 -6.55 -5.16 7.98
CA VAL A 15 -5.11 -4.87 7.95
C VAL A 15 -4.78 -4.32 6.57
N PHE A 16 -3.86 -3.36 6.51
CA PHE A 16 -3.29 -2.86 5.27
C PHE A 16 -1.97 -3.57 5.01
N LEU A 17 -1.79 -4.09 3.78
CA LEU A 17 -0.56 -4.73 3.36
C LEU A 17 0.00 -3.98 2.15
N PHE A 18 1.18 -3.39 2.30
CA PHE A 18 1.90 -2.72 1.21
C PHE A 18 3.04 -3.62 0.77
N VAL A 19 2.89 -4.18 -0.44
CA VAL A 19 3.85 -5.12 -1.02
C VAL A 19 4.74 -4.38 -1.99
N ASP A 20 6.05 -4.39 -1.75
CA ASP A 20 7.10 -4.10 -2.72
C ASP A 20 7.00 -2.72 -3.41
N HIS A 21 6.52 -1.71 -2.68
CA HIS A 21 6.56 -0.31 -3.12
C HIS A 21 7.98 0.26 -2.98
N GLN A 22 8.92 -0.34 -3.72
CA GLN A 22 10.33 -0.03 -3.69
C GLN A 22 10.72 0.91 -4.84
N SER A 23 11.72 1.75 -4.63
CA SER A 23 12.08 2.83 -5.56
C SER A 23 12.46 2.36 -6.97
N GLY A 24 13.01 1.16 -7.12
CA GLY A 24 13.28 0.54 -8.42
C GLY A 24 12.05 -0.05 -9.09
N LEU A 25 11.22 -0.78 -8.34
CA LEU A 25 10.02 -1.45 -8.87
C LEU A 25 8.93 -0.47 -9.29
N VAL A 26 8.75 0.63 -8.56
CA VAL A 26 7.76 1.66 -8.90
C VAL A 26 8.02 2.28 -10.27
N GLN A 27 9.28 2.32 -10.74
CA GLN A 27 9.62 2.82 -12.07
C GLN A 27 9.18 1.89 -13.21
N LEU A 28 8.81 0.65 -12.90
CA LEU A 28 8.34 -0.35 -13.85
C LEU A 28 6.81 -0.30 -14.04
N VAL A 29 6.09 0.42 -13.18
CA VAL A 29 4.65 0.65 -13.31
C VAL A 29 4.40 1.59 -14.49
N ARG A 30 3.54 1.17 -15.44
CA ARG A 30 3.29 1.90 -16.71
C ARG A 30 1.82 2.00 -17.08
N ASP A 31 0.95 1.34 -16.33
CA ASP A 31 -0.51 1.37 -16.46
C ASP A 31 -1.14 2.61 -15.84
N PHE A 32 -0.40 3.35 -15.00
CA PHE A 32 -0.80 4.62 -14.41
C PHE A 32 0.19 5.74 -14.76
N ASP A 33 -0.29 6.98 -14.76
CA ASP A 33 0.60 8.14 -14.69
C ASP A 33 1.39 8.09 -13.37
N PRO A 34 2.70 8.38 -13.36
CA PRO A 34 3.51 8.29 -12.13
C PRO A 34 2.98 9.14 -10.96
N ASN A 35 2.42 10.33 -11.23
CA ASN A 35 1.88 11.18 -10.17
C ASN A 35 0.55 10.66 -9.64
N GLU A 36 -0.27 10.08 -10.51
CA GLU A 36 -1.53 9.42 -10.11
C GLU A 36 -1.22 8.20 -9.23
N PHE A 37 -0.30 7.34 -9.67
CA PHE A 37 0.12 6.17 -8.89
C PHE A 37 0.62 6.57 -7.50
N HIS A 38 1.53 7.54 -7.44
CA HIS A 38 2.05 8.05 -6.18
C HIS A 38 0.92 8.59 -5.29
N THR A 39 0.03 9.41 -5.84
CA THR A 39 -1.13 9.97 -5.10
C THR A 39 -2.02 8.88 -4.52
N ASN A 40 -2.29 7.82 -5.29
CA ASN A 40 -3.13 6.70 -4.87
C ASN A 40 -2.49 5.90 -3.73
N VAL A 41 -1.19 5.59 -3.82
CA VAL A 41 -0.44 4.89 -2.77
C VAL A 41 -0.43 5.70 -1.46
N ILE A 42 -0.15 7.00 -1.55
CA ILE A 42 -0.18 7.89 -0.38
C ILE A 42 -1.60 8.01 0.18
N GLY A 43 -2.62 8.03 -0.66
CA GLY A 43 -4.02 7.99 -0.24
C GLY A 43 -4.33 6.76 0.61
N LEU A 44 -3.88 5.58 0.18
CA LEU A 44 -4.05 4.33 0.91
C LEU A 44 -3.33 4.37 2.27
N ALA A 45 -2.10 4.87 2.32
CA ALA A 45 -1.35 5.04 3.56
C ALA A 45 -2.04 6.01 4.54
N LYS A 46 -2.60 7.11 4.04
CA LYS A 46 -3.40 8.05 4.85
C LYS A 46 -4.64 7.39 5.44
N VAL A 47 -5.32 6.53 4.68
CA VAL A 47 -6.50 5.80 5.17
C VAL A 47 -6.11 4.85 6.31
N ALA A 48 -5.02 4.09 6.14
CA ALA A 48 -4.51 3.21 7.19
C ALA A 48 -4.18 3.98 8.48
N SER A 49 -3.44 5.08 8.34
CA SER A 49 -3.06 5.98 9.44
C SER A 49 -4.27 6.63 10.12
N TYR A 50 -5.23 7.16 9.34
CA TYR A 50 -6.44 7.81 9.84
C TYR A 50 -7.28 6.87 10.72
N PHE A 51 -7.46 5.62 10.28
CA PHE A 51 -8.21 4.62 11.04
C PHE A 51 -7.37 3.90 12.10
N LYS A 52 -6.07 4.18 12.19
CA LYS A 52 -5.11 3.47 13.06
C LYS A 52 -5.16 1.96 12.83
N ALA A 53 -5.42 1.56 11.58
CA ALA A 53 -5.47 0.16 11.21
C ALA A 53 -4.04 -0.41 11.16
N PRO A 54 -3.82 -1.66 11.56
CA PRO A 54 -2.52 -2.31 11.43
C PRO A 54 -2.03 -2.26 9.98
N ALA A 55 -0.75 -1.94 9.78
CA ALA A 55 -0.12 -1.90 8.48
C ALA A 55 1.13 -2.79 8.47
N ILE A 56 1.29 -3.58 7.41
CA ILE A 56 2.46 -4.43 7.18
C ILE A 56 3.14 -3.97 5.89
N LEU A 57 4.46 -3.82 5.97
CA LEU A 57 5.33 -3.55 4.83
C LEU A 57 6.13 -4.80 4.51
N THR A 58 6.22 -5.15 3.23
CA THR A 58 7.14 -6.16 2.73
C THR A 58 7.98 -5.58 1.59
N THR A 59 9.19 -6.12 1.44
CA THR A 59 10.08 -5.80 0.33
C THR A 59 10.60 -7.08 -0.31
N SER A 60 10.95 -7.00 -1.58
CA SER A 60 11.62 -8.04 -2.35
C SER A 60 13.01 -7.54 -2.74
N PHE A 61 14.05 -8.18 -2.21
CA PHE A 61 15.46 -7.91 -2.53
C PHE A 61 15.84 -6.42 -2.47
N ASP A 62 15.61 -5.79 -1.32
CA ASP A 62 15.73 -4.34 -1.09
C ASP A 62 17.16 -3.77 -1.16
N THR A 63 18.16 -4.61 -0.92
CA THR A 63 19.58 -4.31 -1.11
C THR A 63 20.04 -4.45 -2.56
N GLY A 64 19.16 -4.94 -3.44
CA GLY A 64 19.42 -5.17 -4.86
C GLY A 64 18.85 -4.08 -5.78
N PRO A 65 18.67 -4.39 -7.07
CA PRO A 65 18.17 -3.43 -8.07
C PRO A 65 16.76 -2.88 -7.79
N ASN A 66 15.97 -3.58 -6.98
CA ASN A 66 14.64 -3.13 -6.58
C ASN A 66 14.69 -1.90 -5.67
N GLY A 67 15.81 -1.72 -4.94
CA GLY A 67 16.03 -0.60 -4.03
C GLY A 67 15.21 -0.68 -2.74
N PRO A 68 15.37 0.29 -1.83
CA PRO A 68 14.63 0.33 -0.58
C PRO A 68 13.14 0.61 -0.80
N ILE A 69 12.32 0.31 0.21
CA ILE A 69 10.94 0.79 0.29
C ILE A 69 10.91 2.33 0.19
N VAL A 70 9.87 2.89 -0.44
CA VAL A 70 9.68 4.35 -0.46
C VAL A 70 9.53 4.89 0.96
N LYS A 71 10.26 5.98 1.25
CA LYS A 71 10.44 6.51 2.61
C LYS A 71 9.12 7.04 3.19
N GLU A 72 8.30 7.62 2.33
CA GLU A 72 6.99 8.19 2.65
C GLU A 72 6.08 7.17 3.33
N LEU A 73 6.09 5.89 2.89
CA LEU A 73 5.31 4.84 3.53
C LEU A 73 5.79 4.56 4.96
N THR A 74 7.10 4.49 5.18
CA THR A 74 7.67 4.24 6.52
C THR A 74 7.45 5.38 7.50
N GLU A 75 7.28 6.62 7.01
CA GLU A 75 7.04 7.80 7.85
C GLU A 75 5.56 8.02 8.19
N MET A 76 4.64 7.45 7.40
CA MET A 76 3.19 7.71 7.51
C MET A 76 2.40 6.62 8.24
N LEU A 77 2.87 5.37 8.16
CA LEU A 77 2.16 4.23 8.71
C LEU A 77 2.34 4.14 10.23
N PRO A 78 1.31 3.67 10.97
CA PRO A 78 1.32 3.56 12.42
C PRO A 78 2.28 2.51 12.96
#